data_AF-A0A3D1KHI0-F1
#
_entry.id   AF-A0A3D1KHI0-F1
#
_cell.length_a   1.000
_cell.length_b   1.000
_cell.length_c   1.000
_cell.angle_alpha   90.00
_cell.angle_beta   90.00
_cell.angle_gamma   90.00
#
_symmetry.space_group_name_H-M   'P 1'
#
loop_
_entity.id
_entity.type
_entity.pdbx_description
1 polymer ?
#
loop_
_entity_poly.entity_id
_entity_poly.type
_entity_poly.pdbx_seq_one_letter_code
_entity_poly.pdbx_strand_id
1 'polypeptide(L)'
;MGGYAASGGYYISSASQYIVAEPTTLTGSIGIFGMLPDASGLLQDKLGFKYDKVNTNKMSDFYLGNFTRPLTPAEGELIQGKIEKGYQLFMRRVAEGRKMSVGQVDSIGQGRVWTGEQAIKIGLVDKLGTLDDAVKQAVAKAKLGNDYETEDYPIAEPWYMTLLDEKKESYYESHLRETLGDYYKPFTYLKTLWQRDCIQARLPYEPNIR
;
A
#
# COMPACT_ATOMS: atom_id res chain seq x y z
N MET A 1 5.12 -16.83 3.36
CA MET A 1 3.97 -15.92 3.53
C MET A 1 3.42 -16.14 4.92
N GLY A 2 3.33 -15.09 5.73
CA GLY A 2 2.79 -15.14 7.10
C GLY A 2 1.78 -14.04 7.31
N GLY A 3 0.68 -14.34 8.01
CA GLY A 3 -0.46 -13.43 8.21
C GLY A 3 -1.24 -13.09 6.94
N TYR A 4 -0.67 -12.30 6.03
CA TYR A 4 -1.35 -11.78 4.84
C TYR A 4 -0.40 -11.63 3.65
N ALA A 5 -0.80 -12.17 2.49
CA ALA A 5 -0.10 -12.01 1.22
C ALA A 5 -1.09 -12.21 0.06
N ALA A 6 -2.03 -11.27 -0.09
CA ALA A 6 -3.09 -11.31 -1.09
C ALA A 6 -2.99 -10.14 -2.09
N SER A 7 -3.66 -10.25 -3.24
CA SER A 7 -3.65 -9.25 -4.32
C SER A 7 -2.22 -8.93 -4.77
N GLY A 8 -1.75 -7.69 -4.69
CA GLY A 8 -0.37 -7.32 -5.02
C GLY A 8 0.70 -8.15 -4.30
N GLY A 9 0.45 -8.55 -3.04
CA GLY A 9 1.35 -9.43 -2.30
C GLY A 9 1.46 -10.83 -2.90
N TYR A 10 0.36 -11.36 -3.43
CA TYR A 10 0.39 -12.63 -4.15
C TYR A 10 0.95 -12.46 -5.57
N TYR A 11 0.70 -11.33 -6.23
CA TYR A 11 1.27 -11.01 -7.55
C TYR A 11 2.81 -11.09 -7.54
N ILE A 12 3.46 -10.51 -6.54
CA ILE A 12 4.92 -10.58 -6.43
C ILE A 12 5.40 -11.99 -6.04
N SER A 13 4.63 -12.68 -5.19
CA SER A 13 4.94 -14.03 -4.74
C SER A 13 4.82 -15.07 -5.85
N SER A 14 3.94 -14.86 -6.83
CA SER A 14 3.67 -15.85 -7.87
C SER A 14 4.89 -16.13 -8.76
N ALA A 15 5.86 -15.21 -8.83
CA ALA A 15 7.10 -15.39 -9.59
C ALA A 15 8.15 -16.28 -8.88
N SER A 16 7.94 -16.62 -7.60
CA SER A 16 8.88 -17.45 -6.83
C SER A 16 8.93 -18.90 -7.31
N GLN A 17 10.11 -19.54 -7.22
CA GLN A 17 10.24 -20.96 -7.56
C GLN A 17 9.59 -21.90 -6.52
N TYR A 18 9.29 -21.38 -5.34
CA TYR A 18 8.60 -22.09 -4.27
C TYR A 18 7.95 -21.10 -3.30
N ILE A 19 6.72 -21.36 -2.91
CA ILE A 19 5.91 -20.53 -2.02
C ILE A 19 5.56 -21.36 -0.78
N VAL A 20 6.01 -20.89 0.37
CA VAL A 20 5.59 -21.39 1.69
C VAL A 20 4.58 -20.44 2.28
N ALA A 21 3.50 -20.96 2.87
CA ALA A 21 2.51 -20.15 3.60
C ALA A 21 2.16 -20.78 4.95
N GLU A 22 1.87 -19.97 5.96
CA GLU A 22 1.26 -20.51 7.18
C GLU A 22 -0.17 -20.99 6.90
N PRO A 23 -0.69 -22.00 7.62
CA PRO A 23 -2.05 -22.51 7.41
C PRO A 23 -3.13 -21.42 7.41
N THR A 24 -3.00 -20.44 8.31
CA THR A 24 -3.95 -19.33 8.51
C THR A 24 -3.63 -18.10 7.67
N THR A 25 -2.57 -18.10 6.84
CA THR A 25 -2.25 -16.97 5.97
C THR A 25 -3.40 -16.65 5.03
N LEU A 26 -3.81 -15.39 4.95
CA LEU A 26 -4.76 -14.93 3.95
C LEU A 26 -4.00 -14.56 2.66
N THR A 27 -4.28 -15.27 1.58
CA THR A 27 -3.61 -15.12 0.28
C THR A 27 -4.60 -15.17 -0.88
N GLY A 28 -4.12 -15.31 -2.12
CA GLY A 28 -4.94 -15.21 -3.31
C GLY A 28 -5.37 -13.77 -3.56
N SER A 29 -6.67 -13.50 -3.56
CA SER A 29 -7.25 -12.22 -3.97
C SER A 29 -6.74 -11.77 -5.33
N ILE A 30 -6.63 -12.73 -6.27
CA ILE A 30 -6.20 -12.47 -7.64
C ILE A 30 -7.33 -11.70 -8.33
N GLY A 31 -7.18 -10.39 -8.40
CA GLY A 31 -8.21 -9.47 -8.85
C GLY A 31 -7.69 -8.03 -8.87
N ILE A 32 -8.36 -7.18 -9.64
CA ILE A 32 -8.07 -5.75 -9.73
C ILE A 32 -9.40 -5.02 -9.65
N PHE A 33 -9.44 -3.93 -8.88
CA PHE A 33 -10.57 -3.03 -8.81
C PHE A 33 -10.08 -1.59 -8.81
N GLY A 34 -10.98 -0.67 -9.19
CA GLY A 34 -10.76 0.76 -9.09
C GLY A 34 -11.99 1.40 -8.45
N MET A 35 -11.76 2.39 -7.60
CA MET A 35 -12.81 3.21 -7.00
C MET A 35 -12.53 4.67 -7.30
N LEU A 36 -13.56 5.38 -7.75
CA LEU A 36 -13.47 6.81 -8.02
C LEU A 36 -14.59 7.53 -7.27
N PRO A 37 -14.25 8.41 -6.31
CA PRO A 37 -15.23 9.15 -5.55
C PRO A 37 -15.87 10.24 -6.43
N ASP A 38 -17.18 10.44 -6.25
CA ASP A 38 -17.92 11.56 -6.82
C ASP A 38 -18.44 12.43 -5.67
N ALA A 39 -17.96 13.67 -5.60
CA ALA A 39 -18.38 14.68 -4.64
C ALA A 39 -19.22 15.79 -5.28
N SER A 40 -19.65 15.62 -6.53
CA SER A 40 -20.43 16.63 -7.26
C SER A 40 -21.70 17.04 -6.52
N GLY A 41 -22.46 16.11 -5.95
CA GLY A 41 -23.65 16.43 -5.17
C GLY A 41 -23.36 17.23 -3.89
N LEU A 42 -22.21 17.01 -3.24
CA LEU A 42 -21.80 17.85 -2.11
C LEU A 42 -21.43 19.25 -2.58
N LEU A 43 -20.55 19.35 -3.59
CA LEU A 43 -20.00 20.62 -4.05
C LEU A 43 -21.06 21.50 -4.70
N GLN A 44 -21.88 20.93 -5.58
CA GLN A 44 -22.85 21.68 -6.38
C GLN A 44 -24.16 21.88 -5.62
N ASP A 45 -24.75 20.82 -5.06
CA ASP A 45 -26.11 20.90 -4.49
C ASP A 45 -26.13 21.43 -3.05
N LYS A 46 -25.07 21.20 -2.26
CA LYS A 46 -25.01 21.63 -0.86
C LYS A 46 -24.23 22.92 -0.67
N LEU A 47 -23.07 23.02 -1.31
CA LEU A 47 -22.17 24.17 -1.16
C LEU A 47 -22.39 25.25 -2.25
N GLY A 48 -23.16 24.94 -3.30
CA GLY A 48 -23.46 25.89 -4.37
C GLY A 48 -22.24 26.25 -5.23
N PHE A 49 -21.20 25.42 -5.23
CA PHE A 49 -19.98 25.64 -6.00
C PHE A 49 -20.29 25.50 -7.50
N LYS A 50 -20.03 26.55 -8.28
CA LYS A 50 -20.26 26.60 -9.73
C LYS A 50 -18.97 26.94 -10.47
N TYR A 51 -18.77 26.29 -11.62
CA TYR A 51 -17.61 26.49 -12.47
C TYR A 51 -17.96 26.07 -13.89
N ASP A 52 -17.43 26.81 -14.86
CA ASP A 52 -17.53 26.49 -16.28
C ASP A 52 -16.30 25.72 -16.75
N LYS A 53 -16.44 24.97 -17.83
CA LYS A 53 -15.35 24.19 -18.43
C LYS A 53 -15.07 24.68 -19.85
N VAL A 54 -13.81 24.88 -20.15
CA VAL A 54 -13.33 25.18 -21.49
C VAL A 54 -12.25 24.17 -21.83
N ASN A 55 -12.56 23.23 -22.72
CA ASN A 55 -11.72 22.08 -23.03
C ASN A 55 -11.32 22.09 -24.51
N THR A 56 -10.08 21.69 -24.80
CA THR A 56 -9.59 21.51 -26.17
C THR A 56 -9.97 20.15 -26.77
N ASN A 57 -10.24 19.14 -25.93
CA ASN A 57 -10.71 17.81 -26.30
C ASN A 57 -11.78 17.31 -25.32
N LYS A 58 -12.65 16.39 -25.78
CA LYS A 58 -13.67 15.72 -24.96
C LYS A 58 -13.13 15.03 -23.70
N MET A 59 -11.87 14.57 -23.72
CA MET A 59 -11.22 13.89 -22.60
C MET A 59 -10.23 14.78 -21.84
N SER A 60 -10.15 16.09 -22.14
CA SER A 60 -9.15 16.97 -21.51
C SER A 60 -9.37 17.18 -20.01
N ASP A 61 -10.59 17.05 -19.51
CA ASP A 61 -10.90 17.13 -18.07
C ASP A 61 -10.98 15.75 -17.40
N PHE A 62 -10.59 14.69 -18.12
CA PHE A 62 -10.52 13.33 -17.58
C PHE A 62 -9.20 13.11 -16.85
N TYR A 63 -9.27 12.93 -15.53
CA TYR A 63 -8.16 12.43 -14.71
C TYR A 63 -8.71 11.71 -13.48
N LEU A 64 -7.93 10.78 -12.90
CA LEU A 64 -8.34 9.88 -11.80
C LEU A 64 -8.60 10.60 -10.46
N GLY A 65 -8.58 11.93 -10.44
CA GLY A 65 -8.88 12.76 -9.28
C GLY A 65 -10.03 13.75 -9.52
N ASN A 66 -10.73 13.69 -10.66
CA ASN A 66 -11.86 14.57 -10.91
C ASN A 66 -13.10 14.09 -10.14
N PHE A 67 -13.24 14.55 -8.90
CA PHE A 67 -14.41 14.27 -8.04
C PHE A 67 -15.54 15.29 -8.19
N THR A 68 -15.39 16.26 -9.09
CA THR A 68 -16.32 17.39 -9.19
C THR A 68 -17.54 17.09 -10.06
N ARG A 69 -17.49 15.99 -10.83
CA ARG A 69 -18.57 15.45 -11.65
C ARG A 69 -18.47 13.92 -11.70
N PRO A 70 -19.56 13.22 -12.02
CA PRO A 70 -19.49 11.79 -12.33
C PRO A 70 -18.65 11.52 -13.59
N LEU A 71 -18.22 10.27 -13.73
CA LEU A 71 -17.64 9.76 -14.95
C LEU A 71 -18.66 9.80 -16.10
N THR A 72 -18.19 10.19 -17.27
CA THR A 72 -18.94 9.95 -18.50
C THR A 72 -18.86 8.46 -18.88
N PRO A 73 -19.81 7.93 -19.67
CA PRO A 73 -19.78 6.54 -20.12
C PRO A 73 -18.45 6.17 -20.82
N ALA A 74 -17.92 7.05 -21.67
CA ALA A 74 -16.68 6.81 -22.39
C ALA A 74 -15.44 6.75 -21.48
N GLU A 75 -15.41 7.54 -20.40
CA GLU A 75 -14.35 7.46 -19.39
C GLU A 75 -14.46 6.17 -18.57
N GLY A 76 -15.69 5.77 -18.23
CA GLY A 76 -15.99 4.51 -17.56
C GLY A 76 -15.49 3.30 -18.36
N GLU A 77 -15.82 3.23 -19.66
CA GLU A 77 -15.34 2.18 -20.57
C GLU A 77 -13.81 2.13 -20.67
N LEU A 78 -13.17 3.31 -20.73
CA LEU A 78 -11.71 3.39 -20.78
C LEU A 78 -11.06 2.84 -19.50
N ILE A 79 -11.61 3.17 -18.33
CA ILE A 79 -11.12 2.65 -17.04
C ILE A 79 -11.37 1.15 -16.96
N GLN A 80 -12.57 0.69 -17.31
CA GLN A 80 -12.94 -0.72 -17.31
C GLN A 80 -11.98 -1.54 -18.19
N GLY A 81 -11.67 -1.07 -19.39
CA GLY A 81 -10.69 -1.71 -20.27
C GLY A 81 -9.26 -1.74 -19.69
N LYS A 82 -8.88 -0.76 -18.86
CA LYS A 82 -7.60 -0.81 -18.12
C LYS A 82 -7.61 -1.87 -17.02
N ILE A 83 -8.69 -1.96 -16.26
CA ILE A 83 -8.87 -2.97 -15.20
C ILE A 83 -8.82 -4.38 -15.80
N GLU A 84 -9.53 -4.62 -16.91
CA GLU A 84 -9.52 -5.90 -17.62
C GLU A 84 -8.13 -6.28 -18.12
N LYS A 85 -7.42 -5.35 -18.76
CA LYS A 85 -6.03 -5.56 -19.20
C LYS A 85 -5.11 -5.93 -18.03
N GLY A 86 -5.26 -5.23 -16.90
CA GLY A 86 -4.50 -5.52 -15.69
C GLY A 86 -4.82 -6.90 -15.13
N TYR A 87 -6.11 -7.26 -15.05
CA TYR A 87 -6.53 -8.56 -14.54
C TYR A 87 -6.01 -9.70 -15.41
N GLN A 88 -6.07 -9.56 -16.74
CA GLN A 88 -5.48 -10.51 -17.69
C GLN A 88 -3.97 -10.63 -17.55
N LEU A 89 -3.26 -9.54 -17.22
CA LEU A 89 -1.83 -9.59 -16.92
C LEU A 89 -1.57 -10.35 -15.62
N PHE A 90 -2.31 -10.05 -14.55
CA PHE A 90 -2.18 -10.74 -13.26
C PHE A 90 -2.41 -12.24 -13.43
N MET A 91 -3.51 -12.66 -14.07
CA MET A 91 -3.77 -14.08 -14.29
C MET A 91 -2.66 -14.77 -15.09
N ARG A 92 -2.10 -14.11 -16.11
CA ARG A 92 -0.95 -14.64 -16.87
C ARG A 92 0.29 -14.84 -16.00
N ARG A 93 0.63 -13.88 -15.14
CA ARG A 93 1.78 -14.01 -14.22
C ARG A 93 1.60 -15.15 -13.23
N VAL A 94 0.40 -15.31 -12.69
CA VAL A 94 0.10 -16.45 -11.81
C VAL A 94 0.15 -17.76 -12.60
N ALA A 95 -0.43 -17.81 -13.79
CA ALA A 95 -0.40 -18.98 -14.67
C ALA A 95 1.04 -19.43 -14.98
N GLU A 96 1.90 -18.48 -15.39
CA GLU A 96 3.32 -18.70 -15.65
C GLU A 96 4.06 -19.26 -14.42
N GLY A 97 3.92 -18.58 -13.28
CA GLY A 97 4.67 -18.92 -12.08
C GLY A 97 4.20 -20.19 -11.37
N ARG A 98 2.89 -20.48 -11.45
CA ARG A 98 2.27 -21.67 -10.82
C ARG A 98 2.09 -22.83 -11.78
N LYS A 99 2.52 -22.69 -13.05
CA LYS A 99 2.38 -23.69 -14.12
C LYS A 99 0.93 -24.14 -14.31
N MET A 100 0.01 -23.18 -14.31
CA MET A 100 -1.42 -23.39 -14.51
C MET A 100 -1.86 -22.73 -15.81
N SER A 101 -2.98 -23.16 -16.38
CA SER A 101 -3.63 -22.40 -17.46
C SER A 101 -4.30 -21.14 -16.90
N VAL A 102 -4.44 -20.10 -17.73
CA VAL A 102 -5.16 -18.87 -17.37
C VAL A 102 -6.60 -19.17 -16.93
N GLY A 103 -7.27 -20.13 -17.59
CA GLY A 103 -8.63 -20.54 -17.20
C GLY A 103 -8.72 -21.19 -15.82
N GLN A 104 -7.71 -21.99 -15.44
CA GLN A 104 -7.63 -22.52 -14.08
C GLN A 104 -7.42 -21.39 -13.06
N VAL A 105 -6.55 -20.42 -13.37
CA VAL A 105 -6.35 -19.25 -12.50
C VAL A 105 -7.63 -18.44 -12.36
N ASP A 106 -8.37 -18.19 -13.45
CA ASP A 106 -9.64 -17.46 -13.39
C ASP A 106 -10.69 -18.20 -12.54
N SER A 107 -10.74 -19.53 -12.65
CA SER A 107 -11.70 -20.35 -11.88
C SER A 107 -11.50 -20.24 -10.36
N ILE A 108 -10.29 -19.95 -9.89
CA ILE A 108 -9.94 -19.75 -8.47
C ILE A 108 -9.65 -18.28 -8.13
N GLY A 109 -9.69 -17.38 -9.12
CA GLY A 109 -9.40 -15.96 -9.02
C GLY A 109 -10.64 -15.14 -8.70
N GLN A 110 -10.90 -14.10 -9.50
CA GLN A 110 -12.05 -13.20 -9.36
C GLN A 110 -12.10 -12.48 -8.00
N GLY A 111 -10.93 -12.14 -7.45
CA GLY A 111 -10.80 -11.43 -6.17
C GLY A 111 -11.03 -12.29 -4.93
N ARG A 112 -11.24 -13.62 -5.07
CA ARG A 112 -11.47 -14.49 -3.91
C ARG A 112 -10.21 -14.64 -3.05
N VAL A 113 -10.39 -14.48 -1.74
CA VAL A 113 -9.35 -14.71 -0.73
C VAL A 113 -9.35 -16.19 -0.34
N TRP A 114 -8.15 -16.74 -0.17
CA TRP A 114 -7.95 -18.12 0.27
C TRP A 114 -7.07 -18.14 1.51
N THR A 115 -7.35 -19.04 2.45
CA THR A 115 -6.41 -19.39 3.52
C THR A 115 -5.24 -20.19 2.96
N GLY A 116 -4.10 -20.26 3.66
CA GLY A 116 -2.96 -21.10 3.29
C GLY A 116 -3.37 -22.56 3.09
N GLU A 117 -4.20 -23.10 3.99
CA GLU A 117 -4.75 -24.46 3.89
C GLU A 117 -5.59 -24.70 2.63
N GLN A 118 -6.31 -23.68 2.15
CA GLN A 118 -7.06 -23.78 0.90
C GLN A 118 -6.12 -23.60 -0.30
N ALA A 119 -5.21 -22.62 -0.22
CA ALA A 119 -4.30 -22.23 -1.28
C ALA A 119 -3.38 -23.38 -1.73
N ILE A 120 -2.91 -24.22 -0.79
CA ILE A 120 -2.10 -25.40 -1.13
C ILE A 120 -2.91 -26.45 -1.92
N LYS A 121 -4.22 -26.61 -1.62
CA LYS A 121 -5.09 -27.58 -2.31
C LYS A 121 -5.38 -27.18 -3.76
N ILE A 122 -5.35 -25.87 -4.05
CA ILE A 122 -5.61 -25.30 -5.37
C ILE A 122 -4.33 -24.88 -6.12
N GLY A 123 -3.14 -25.23 -5.59
CA GLY A 123 -1.85 -25.02 -6.27
C GLY A 123 -1.28 -23.60 -6.21
N LEU A 124 -1.90 -22.70 -5.44
CA LEU A 124 -1.37 -21.35 -5.23
C LEU A 124 -0.15 -21.32 -4.28
N VAL A 125 -0.02 -22.33 -3.42
CA VAL A 125 1.08 -22.47 -2.46
C VAL A 125 1.69 -23.88 -2.61
N ASP A 126 3.00 -24.00 -2.40
CA ASP A 126 3.72 -25.27 -2.53
C ASP A 126 3.80 -26.06 -1.21
N LYS A 127 3.89 -25.37 -0.08
CA LYS A 127 3.98 -25.98 1.25
C LYS A 127 3.39 -25.12 2.35
N LEU A 128 2.81 -25.78 3.35
CA LEU A 128 2.46 -25.14 4.61
C LEU A 128 3.68 -25.13 5.55
N GLY A 129 4.00 -23.97 6.13
CA GLY A 129 5.16 -23.82 7.00
C GLY A 129 5.46 -22.36 7.35
N THR A 130 6.62 -22.15 7.95
CA THR A 130 7.07 -20.83 8.43
C THR A 130 8.18 -20.25 7.53
N LEU A 131 8.74 -19.11 7.93
CA LEU A 131 9.93 -18.54 7.27
C LEU A 131 11.12 -19.51 7.29
N ASP A 132 11.33 -20.24 8.39
CA ASP A 132 12.41 -21.22 8.50
C ASP A 132 12.31 -22.33 7.45
N ASP A 133 11.08 -22.79 7.16
CA ASP A 133 10.84 -23.75 6.09
C ASP A 133 11.19 -23.18 4.71
N ALA A 134 10.90 -21.89 4.48
CA ALA A 134 11.25 -21.21 3.25
C ALA A 134 12.77 -21.06 3.08
N VAL A 135 13.48 -20.68 4.14
CA VAL A 135 14.95 -20.58 4.15
C VAL A 135 15.58 -21.95 3.88
N LYS A 136 15.14 -23.01 4.59
CA LYS A 136 15.60 -24.38 4.36
C LYS A 136 15.37 -24.82 2.91
N GLN A 137 14.23 -24.47 2.34
CA GLN A 137 13.92 -24.79 0.94
C GLN A 137 14.81 -24.03 -0.05
N ALA A 138 15.16 -22.78 0.25
CA ALA A 138 16.08 -21.98 -0.55
C ALA A 138 17.51 -22.56 -0.51
N VAL A 139 18.01 -22.86 0.69
CA VAL A 139 19.32 -23.52 0.92
C VAL A 139 19.42 -24.84 0.17
N ALA A 140 18.37 -25.68 0.25
CA ALA A 140 18.32 -26.95 -0.46
C ALA A 140 18.36 -26.78 -2.00
N LYS A 141 17.66 -25.77 -2.55
CA LYS A 141 17.69 -25.47 -3.98
C LYS A 141 19.04 -24.92 -4.44
N ALA A 142 19.71 -24.15 -3.59
CA ALA A 142 21.03 -23.58 -3.85
C ALA A 142 22.19 -24.57 -3.59
N LYS A 143 21.92 -25.73 -2.97
CA LYS A 143 22.90 -26.78 -2.63
C LYS A 143 24.02 -26.30 -1.69
N LEU A 144 23.69 -25.43 -0.74
CA LEU A 144 24.67 -24.84 0.19
C LEU A 144 24.96 -25.70 1.43
N GLY A 145 24.09 -26.65 1.77
CA GLY A 145 24.28 -27.48 2.98
C GLY A 145 24.22 -26.62 4.25
N ASN A 146 25.25 -26.68 5.08
CA ASN A 146 25.38 -25.88 6.31
C ASN A 146 26.21 -24.60 6.09
N ASP A 147 26.66 -24.33 4.87
CA ASP A 147 27.50 -23.18 4.53
C ASP A 147 26.61 -21.99 4.10
N TYR A 148 25.85 -21.44 5.05
CA TYR A 148 25.03 -20.26 4.83
C TYR A 148 24.80 -19.49 6.14
N GLU A 149 24.57 -18.19 6.00
CA GLU A 149 24.12 -17.32 7.08
C GLU A 149 22.90 -16.52 6.62
N THR A 150 22.08 -16.07 7.56
CA THR A 150 20.90 -15.24 7.30
C THR A 150 21.08 -13.88 7.94
N GLU A 151 20.79 -12.83 7.18
CA GLU A 151 20.80 -11.45 7.66
C GLU A 151 19.43 -10.80 7.38
N ASP A 152 18.92 -10.06 8.37
CA ASP A 152 17.67 -9.32 8.23
C ASP A 152 17.92 -7.90 7.72
N TYR A 153 17.11 -7.48 6.75
CA TYR A 153 17.17 -6.15 6.16
C TYR A 153 15.81 -5.41 6.28
N PRO A 154 15.82 -4.07 6.36
CA PRO A 154 16.99 -3.21 6.46
C PRO A 154 17.72 -3.40 7.80
N ILE A 155 19.05 -3.31 7.78
CA ILE A 155 19.86 -3.36 9.01
C ILE A 155 19.37 -2.23 9.91
N ALA A 156 18.86 -2.57 11.08
CA ALA A 156 18.41 -1.58 12.04
C ALA A 156 19.60 -0.65 12.37
N GLU A 157 19.38 0.66 12.26
CA GLU A 157 20.39 1.65 12.64
C GLU A 157 20.88 1.33 14.06
N PRO A 158 22.20 1.24 14.28
CA PRO A 158 22.73 1.02 15.61
C PRO A 158 22.19 2.09 16.57
N TRP A 159 21.81 1.69 17.78
CA TRP A 159 21.19 2.58 18.78
C TRP A 159 22.00 3.85 19.10
N TYR A 160 23.32 3.86 18.83
CA TYR A 160 24.15 5.05 19.00
C TYR A 160 23.95 6.07 17.88
N MET A 161 23.50 5.66 16.68
CA MET A 161 23.14 6.56 15.59
C MET A 161 21.81 7.26 15.86
N THR A 162 20.84 6.60 16.50
CA THR A 162 19.61 7.26 16.97
C THR A 162 19.89 8.33 18.03
N LEU A 163 20.89 8.15 18.92
CA LEU A 163 21.34 9.21 19.83
C LEU A 163 22.01 10.40 19.13
N LEU A 164 22.66 10.18 17.98
CA LEU A 164 23.24 11.25 17.17
C LEU A 164 22.15 12.02 16.39
N ASP A 165 21.07 11.36 15.99
CA ASP A 165 19.93 11.99 15.34
C ASP A 165 19.07 12.79 16.33
N GLU A 166 18.88 12.33 17.57
CA GLU A 166 18.25 13.15 18.63
C GLU A 166 19.00 14.47 18.87
N LYS A 167 20.35 14.45 18.77
CA LYS A 167 21.16 15.67 18.83
C LYS A 167 20.99 16.57 17.61
N LYS A 168 20.74 16.03 16.42
CA LYS A 168 20.43 16.85 15.24
C LYS A 168 19.09 17.55 15.39
N GLU A 169 18.03 16.86 15.83
CA GLU A 169 16.75 17.51 16.13
C GLU A 169 16.91 18.60 17.20
N SER A 170 17.64 18.31 18.27
CA SER A 170 17.96 19.31 19.31
C SER A 170 18.75 20.51 18.76
N TYR A 171 19.67 20.31 17.82
CA TYR A 171 20.43 21.40 17.17
C TYR A 171 19.53 22.23 16.26
N TYR A 172 18.75 21.60 15.36
CA TYR A 172 17.82 22.31 14.48
C TYR A 172 16.74 23.06 15.28
N GLU A 173 16.16 22.45 16.31
CA GLU A 173 15.20 23.13 17.18
C GLU A 173 15.84 24.29 17.94
N SER A 174 17.05 24.11 18.48
CA SER A 174 17.76 25.20 19.17
C SER A 174 18.06 26.37 18.23
N HIS A 175 18.49 26.09 17.00
CA HIS A 175 18.81 27.11 16.02
C HIS A 175 17.55 27.79 15.47
N LEU A 176 16.46 27.04 15.25
CA LEU A 176 15.15 27.60 14.90
C LEU A 176 14.60 28.47 16.01
N ARG A 177 14.77 28.07 17.27
CA ARG A 177 14.34 28.84 18.44
C ARG A 177 15.14 30.13 18.60
N GLU A 178 16.45 30.08 18.39
CA GLU A 178 17.31 31.26 18.41
C GLU A 178 17.01 32.21 17.24
N THR A 179 16.83 31.68 16.03
CA THR A 179 16.56 32.47 14.82
C THR A 179 15.16 33.09 14.82
N LEU A 180 14.14 32.33 15.24
CA LEU A 180 12.75 32.79 15.23
C LEU A 180 12.38 33.57 16.49
N GLY A 181 13.12 33.44 17.59
CA GLY A 181 12.86 34.13 18.85
C GLY A 181 11.39 33.99 19.28
N ASP A 182 10.69 35.12 19.40
CA ASP A 182 9.26 35.17 19.77
C ASP A 182 8.33 34.46 18.77
N TYR A 183 8.74 34.31 17.51
CA TYR A 183 7.99 33.63 16.46
C TYR A 183 8.13 32.10 16.49
N TYR A 184 9.05 31.55 17.30
CA TYR A 184 9.24 30.10 17.42
C TYR A 184 7.98 29.38 17.93
N LYS A 185 7.29 29.98 18.91
CA LYS A 185 6.08 29.40 19.52
C LYS A 185 4.90 29.36 18.54
N PRO A 186 4.54 30.46 17.84
CA PRO A 186 3.55 30.39 16.76
C PRO A 186 3.90 29.38 15.66
N PHE A 187 5.17 29.27 15.28
CA PHE A 187 5.62 28.36 14.21
C PHE A 187 5.48 26.87 14.59
N THR A 188 5.94 26.49 15.78
CA THR A 188 5.81 25.11 16.29
C THR A 188 4.34 24.73 16.51
N TYR A 189 3.51 25.68 16.93
CA TYR A 189 2.06 25.50 17.00
C TYR A 189 1.45 25.16 15.63
N LEU A 190 1.80 25.89 14.56
CA LEU A 190 1.33 25.59 13.20
C LEU A 190 1.82 24.23 12.68
N LYS A 191 3.09 23.89 12.92
CA LYS A 191 3.67 22.59 12.53
C LYS A 191 2.91 21.42 13.18
N THR A 192 2.59 21.55 14.47
CA THR A 192 1.88 20.49 15.22
C THR A 192 0.40 20.40 14.86
N LEU A 193 -0.24 21.48 14.39
CA LEU A 193 -1.62 21.43 13.90
C LEU A 193 -1.79 20.49 12.70
N TRP A 194 -0.81 20.41 11.81
CA TRP A 194 -0.86 19.54 10.63
C TRP A 194 -0.61 18.06 10.93
N GLN A 195 -0.08 17.76 12.12
CA GLN A 195 0.26 16.39 12.56
C GLN A 195 -0.78 15.78 13.51
N ARG A 196 -1.89 16.49 13.79
CA ARG A 196 -2.86 16.10 14.82
C ARG A 196 -4.17 15.59 14.22
N ASP A 197 -4.71 14.55 14.85
CA ASP A 197 -6.01 13.97 14.52
C ASP A 197 -7.17 14.95 14.70
N CYS A 198 -8.24 14.75 13.93
CA CYS A 198 -9.39 15.61 13.94
C CYS A 198 -10.21 15.47 15.25
N ILE A 199 -10.43 16.62 15.90
CA ILE A 199 -11.22 16.86 17.12
C ILE A 199 -10.43 16.79 18.44
N GLN A 200 -9.99 17.97 18.91
CA GLN A 200 -9.62 18.21 20.31
C GLN A 200 -10.24 19.53 20.79
N ALA A 201 -10.93 19.53 21.94
CA ALA A 201 -11.28 20.76 22.66
C ALA A 201 -10.02 21.31 23.34
N ARG A 202 -9.67 22.58 23.10
CA ARG A 202 -8.46 23.20 23.65
C ARG A 202 -8.76 24.57 24.25
N LEU A 203 -8.10 24.88 25.36
CA LEU A 203 -8.06 26.22 25.94
C LEU A 203 -7.26 27.16 25.01
N PRO A 204 -7.67 28.43 24.82
CA PRO A 204 -7.01 29.38 23.93
C PRO A 204 -5.63 29.87 24.44
N TYR A 205 -5.13 29.28 25.53
CA TYR A 205 -3.84 29.58 26.13
C TYR A 205 -3.18 28.31 26.66
N GLU A 206 -1.84 28.30 26.71
CA GLU A 206 -1.09 27.25 27.39
C GLU A 206 -0.93 27.62 28.86
N PRO A 207 -1.42 26.80 29.81
CA PRO A 207 -1.24 27.07 31.22
C PRO A 207 0.25 27.02 31.58
N ASN A 208 0.80 28.17 31.94
CA ASN A 208 2.17 28.30 32.44
C ASN A 208 2.15 28.08 33.96
N ILE A 209 2.22 26.82 34.37
CA ILE A 209 2.37 26.46 35.78
C ILE A 209 3.85 26.56 36.10
N ARG A 210 4.23 27.60 36.85
CA ARG A 210 5.57 27.76 37.44
C ARG A 210 5.63 27.10 38.80
#